data_AF-A0AAU3UF56-F1
#
_entry.id   AF-A0AAU3UF56-F1
#
_cell.length_a   1.000
_cell.length_b   1.000
_cell.length_c   1.000
_cell.angle_alpha   90.00
_cell.angle_beta   90.00
_cell.angle_gamma   90.00
#
_symmetry.space_group_name_H-M   'P 1'
#
loop_
_entity.id
_entity.type
_entity.pdbx_description
1 polymer ?
#
loop_
_entity_poly.entity_id
_entity_poly.type
_entity_poly.pdbx_seq_one_letter_code
_entity_poly.pdbx_strand_id
1 'polypeptide(L)'
;MTEFDIARETVIKADPTQVQALIDDFHEWRKWSPWEDTDPGMERVYSGADRGIGARYSWNGNRKAGRGDMEITSVTAEAIGIKLTFEKPWKATNQVTFELRPAGDTTTVTWRMTGKHTGPMALIGRFVPMDRLVGNDFEKGLARLKTAAEA
;
A
#
# COMPACT_ATOMS: atom_id res chain seq x y z
N MET A 1 18.11 -2.67 16.10
CA MET A 1 16.78 -2.44 15.50
C MET A 1 17.04 -1.59 14.27
N THR A 2 16.75 -2.11 13.07
CA THR A 2 16.97 -1.35 11.83
C THR A 2 15.62 -0.92 11.32
N GLU A 3 15.44 0.39 11.18
CA GLU A 3 14.27 1.00 10.56
C GLU A 3 14.50 1.01 9.04
N PHE A 4 13.45 0.73 8.29
CA PHE A 4 13.45 0.90 6.84
C PHE A 4 12.40 1.92 6.46
N ASP A 5 12.70 2.63 5.38
CA ASP A 5 11.87 3.66 4.81
C ASP A 5 12.01 3.56 3.29
N ILE A 6 10.92 3.20 2.64
CA ILE A 6 10.85 3.01 1.19
C ILE A 6 9.74 3.92 0.69
N ALA A 7 10.09 4.82 -0.22
CA ALA A 7 9.13 5.71 -0.86
C ALA A 7 9.30 5.65 -2.38
N ARG A 8 8.17 5.74 -3.08
CA ARG A 8 8.10 6.00 -4.52
C ARG A 8 7.04 7.05 -4.76
N GLU A 9 7.23 7.85 -5.79
CA GLU A 9 6.29 8.90 -6.16
C GLU A 9 5.95 8.85 -7.64
N THR A 10 4.78 9.38 -7.99
CA THR A 10 4.38 9.59 -9.37
C THR A 10 3.52 10.83 -9.48
N VAL A 11 3.43 11.40 -10.68
CA VAL A 11 2.53 12.51 -10.99
C VAL A 11 1.34 11.96 -11.76
N ILE A 12 0.15 12.19 -11.22
CA ILE A 12 -1.14 11.76 -11.79
C ILE A 12 -1.89 13.00 -12.27
N LYS A 13 -2.37 12.99 -13.50
CA LYS A 13 -3.22 14.05 -14.07
C LYS A 13 -4.68 13.85 -13.65
N ALA A 14 -4.92 13.97 -12.35
CA ALA A 14 -6.23 13.86 -11.74
C ALA A 14 -6.32 14.75 -10.50
N ASP A 15 -7.55 15.11 -10.13
CA ASP A 15 -7.82 15.85 -8.89
C ASP A 15 -7.43 14.98 -7.67
N PRO A 16 -6.88 15.58 -6.59
CA PRO A 16 -6.51 14.85 -5.38
C PRO A 16 -7.65 14.02 -4.81
N THR A 17 -8.90 14.49 -4.89
CA THR A 17 -10.08 13.77 -4.38
C THR A 17 -10.37 12.49 -5.18
N GLN A 18 -10.13 12.52 -6.50
CA GLN A 18 -10.27 11.34 -7.35
C GLN A 18 -9.22 10.29 -7.01
N VAL A 19 -7.98 10.71 -6.81
CA VAL A 19 -6.90 9.82 -6.36
C VAL A 19 -7.20 9.28 -4.96
N GLN A 20 -7.65 10.15 -4.04
CA GLN A 20 -7.98 9.79 -2.67
C GLN A 20 -9.06 8.70 -2.62
N ALA A 21 -10.12 8.82 -3.44
CA ALA A 21 -11.22 7.86 -3.50
C ALA A 21 -10.77 6.44 -3.94
N LEU A 22 -9.69 6.33 -4.70
CA LEU A 22 -9.12 5.04 -5.10
C LEU A 22 -8.26 4.40 -4.01
N ILE A 23 -7.77 5.21 -3.07
CA ILE A 23 -6.87 4.77 -1.99
C ILE A 23 -7.66 4.54 -0.70
N ASP A 24 -8.64 5.38 -0.38
CA ASP A 24 -9.39 5.31 0.87
C ASP A 24 -10.50 4.23 0.89
N ASP A 25 -10.72 3.55 -0.24
CA ASP A 25 -11.62 2.40 -0.36
C ASP A 25 -10.84 1.16 -0.81
N PHE A 26 -10.75 0.14 0.05
CA PHE A 26 -10.03 -1.09 -0.27
C PHE A 26 -10.70 -1.94 -1.36
N HIS A 27 -11.97 -1.70 -1.71
CA HIS A 27 -12.60 -2.36 -2.86
C HIS A 27 -11.99 -1.87 -4.19
N GLU A 28 -11.58 -0.60 -4.22
CA GLU A 28 -10.97 0.05 -5.39
C GLU A 28 -9.52 -0.40 -5.62
N TRP A 29 -8.85 -0.92 -4.58
CA TRP A 29 -7.49 -1.45 -4.68
C TRP A 29 -7.37 -2.59 -5.68
N ARG A 30 -8.46 -3.31 -5.97
CA ARG A 30 -8.50 -4.35 -7.01
C ARG A 30 -8.16 -3.82 -8.41
N LYS A 31 -8.34 -2.52 -8.65
CA LYS A 31 -8.07 -1.89 -9.95
C LYS A 31 -6.59 -1.59 -10.15
N TRP A 32 -5.84 -1.36 -9.08
CA TRP A 32 -4.49 -0.81 -9.19
C TRP A 32 -3.42 -1.50 -8.35
N SER A 33 -3.78 -2.18 -7.26
CA SER A 33 -2.82 -2.83 -6.37
C SER A 33 -1.98 -3.87 -7.14
N PRO A 34 -0.64 -3.85 -6.97
CA PRO A 34 0.23 -4.80 -7.65
C PRO A 34 0.06 -6.23 -7.11
N TRP A 35 -0.39 -6.37 -5.87
CA TRP A 35 -0.48 -7.66 -5.18
C TRP A 35 -1.71 -8.48 -5.56
N GLU A 36 -2.71 -7.87 -6.19
CA GLU A 36 -3.96 -8.53 -6.58
C GLU A 36 -3.76 -9.62 -7.65
N ASP A 37 -2.67 -9.53 -8.42
CA ASP A 37 -2.29 -10.52 -9.43
C ASP A 37 -1.42 -11.66 -8.87
N THR A 38 -1.05 -11.62 -7.59
CA THR A 38 -0.10 -12.57 -6.99
C THR A 38 -0.71 -13.96 -6.79
N ASP A 39 -2.02 -14.00 -6.56
CA ASP A 39 -2.76 -15.23 -6.36
C ASP A 39 -4.21 -15.11 -6.86
N PRO A 40 -4.57 -15.85 -7.93
CA PRO A 40 -5.94 -15.90 -8.42
C PRO A 40 -6.95 -16.42 -7.38
N GLY A 41 -6.49 -17.24 -6.43
CA GLY A 41 -7.32 -17.82 -5.37
C GLY A 41 -7.33 -17.00 -4.07
N MET A 42 -6.80 -15.77 -4.07
CA MET A 42 -6.71 -14.96 -2.85
C MET A 42 -8.09 -14.70 -2.26
N GLU A 43 -8.31 -15.16 -1.04
CA GLU A 43 -9.51 -14.84 -0.27
C GLU A 43 -9.37 -13.43 0.31
N ARG A 44 -10.46 -12.66 0.24
CA ARG A 44 -10.51 -11.26 0.62
C ARG A 44 -11.67 -11.06 1.56
N VAL A 45 -11.42 -10.42 2.69
CA VAL A 45 -12.45 -10.09 3.67
C VAL A 45 -12.36 -8.60 3.94
N TYR A 46 -13.45 -7.90 3.62
CA TYR A 46 -13.63 -6.49 3.95
C TYR A 46 -14.45 -6.39 5.23
N SER A 47 -14.04 -5.53 6.16
CA SER A 47 -14.74 -5.34 7.43
C SER A 47 -14.51 -3.93 7.97
N GLY A 48 -15.24 -3.55 9.01
CA GLY A 48 -15.17 -2.21 9.56
C GLY A 48 -15.97 -1.21 8.71
N ALA A 49 -15.41 -0.03 8.47
CA ALA A 49 -16.03 0.97 7.61
C ALA A 49 -15.92 0.55 6.12
N ASP A 50 -16.89 0.96 5.29
CA ASP A 50 -16.83 0.69 3.84
C ASP A 50 -15.66 1.41 3.17
N ARG A 51 -15.33 2.62 3.66
CA ARG A 51 -14.20 3.45 3.21
C ARG A 51 -13.71 4.35 4.34
N GLY A 52 -12.50 4.88 4.17
CA GLY A 52 -11.87 5.81 5.08
C GLY A 52 -11.47 5.19 6.42
N ILE A 53 -11.36 6.03 7.46
CA ILE A 53 -10.84 5.59 8.77
C ILE A 53 -11.66 4.42 9.34
N GLY A 54 -10.97 3.34 9.72
CA GLY A 54 -11.56 2.12 10.25
C GLY A 54 -12.01 1.11 9.19
N ALA A 55 -11.85 1.42 7.90
CA ALA A 55 -11.97 0.41 6.85
C ALA A 55 -10.85 -0.61 6.99
N ARG A 56 -11.18 -1.89 6.82
CA ARG A 56 -10.24 -3.01 6.94
C ARG A 56 -10.34 -3.95 5.77
N TYR A 57 -9.17 -4.43 5.34
CA TYR A 57 -9.02 -5.40 4.28
C TYR A 57 -8.04 -6.49 4.72
N SER A 58 -8.52 -7.72 4.84
CA SER A 58 -7.71 -8.88 5.13
C SER A 58 -7.61 -9.78 3.91
N TRP A 59 -6.42 -10.32 3.65
CA TRP A 59 -6.20 -11.27 2.58
C TRP A 59 -5.59 -12.57 3.10
N ASN A 60 -5.97 -13.66 2.45
CA ASN A 60 -5.40 -14.98 2.65
C ASN A 60 -5.10 -15.61 1.30
N GLY A 61 -3.82 -15.67 0.94
CA GLY A 61 -3.37 -16.27 -0.32
C GLY A 61 -2.34 -17.37 -0.12
N ASN A 62 -1.73 -17.77 -1.24
CA ASN A 62 -0.71 -18.79 -1.33
C ASN A 62 0.62 -18.35 -0.67
N ARG A 63 1.67 -19.18 -0.76
CA ARG A 63 2.98 -18.90 -0.13
C ARG A 63 3.66 -17.62 -0.64
N LYS A 64 3.27 -17.10 -1.81
CA LYS A 64 3.80 -15.84 -2.38
C LYS A 64 3.00 -14.63 -1.90
N ALA A 65 1.67 -14.70 -1.93
CA ALA A 65 0.80 -13.61 -1.47
C ALA A 65 0.77 -13.47 0.06
N GLY A 66 1.01 -14.58 0.79
CA GLY A 66 1.01 -14.60 2.24
C GLY A 66 -0.38 -14.36 2.83
N ARG A 67 -0.40 -13.91 4.08
CA ARG A 67 -1.61 -13.53 4.81
C ARG A 67 -1.34 -12.27 5.61
N GLY A 68 -2.30 -11.37 5.63
CA GLY A 68 -2.25 -10.17 6.46
C GLY A 68 -3.53 -9.37 6.40
N ASP A 69 -3.47 -8.20 7.00
CA ASP A 69 -4.54 -7.21 7.02
C ASP A 69 -4.00 -5.79 6.88
N MET A 70 -4.86 -4.93 6.34
CA MET A 70 -4.67 -3.49 6.27
C MET A 70 -5.84 -2.80 6.95
N GLU A 71 -5.54 -1.73 7.65
CA GLU A 71 -6.53 -0.85 8.27
C GLU A 71 -6.19 0.60 7.94
N ILE A 72 -7.17 1.37 7.48
CA ILE A 72 -7.00 2.81 7.30
C ILE A 72 -7.09 3.47 8.67
N THR A 73 -6.00 4.10 9.09
CA THR A 73 -5.86 4.72 10.41
C THR A 73 -6.06 6.22 10.38
N SER A 74 -5.84 6.87 9.25
CA SER A 74 -6.03 8.32 9.09
C SER A 74 -6.36 8.69 7.65
N VAL A 75 -7.23 9.68 7.48
CA VAL A 75 -7.56 10.27 6.17
C VAL A 75 -7.64 11.77 6.34
N THR A 76 -6.83 12.49 5.58
CA THR A 76 -6.86 13.95 5.43
C THR A 76 -6.84 14.28 3.94
N ALA A 77 -7.08 15.55 3.58
CA ALA A 77 -6.99 15.99 2.18
C ALA A 77 -5.58 15.79 1.57
N GLU A 78 -4.54 15.76 2.42
CA GLU A 78 -3.14 15.69 1.99
C GLU A 78 -2.53 14.30 2.19
N ALA A 79 -3.13 13.43 3.01
CA ALA A 79 -2.55 12.14 3.30
C ALA A 79 -3.55 11.07 3.76
N ILE A 80 -3.25 9.82 3.43
CA ILE A 80 -3.93 8.63 3.96
C ILE A 80 -2.90 7.76 4.67
N GLY A 81 -3.18 7.41 5.92
CA GLY A 81 -2.37 6.52 6.73
C GLY A 81 -3.02 5.15 6.83
N ILE A 82 -2.23 4.11 6.61
CA ILE A 82 -2.65 2.71 6.62
C ILE A 82 -1.69 1.92 7.50
N LYS A 83 -2.25 1.15 8.43
CA LYS A 83 -1.50 0.14 9.16
C LYS A 83 -1.56 -1.15 8.39
N LEU A 84 -0.39 -1.69 8.05
CA LEU A 84 -0.23 -2.96 7.35
C LEU A 84 0.33 -4.00 8.31
N THR A 85 -0.39 -5.08 8.53
CA THR A 85 0.04 -6.21 9.36
C THR A 85 0.13 -7.46 8.51
N PHE A 86 1.36 -7.96 8.32
CA PHE A 86 1.60 -9.28 7.78
C PHE A 86 1.54 -10.30 8.91
N GLU A 87 0.79 -11.39 8.70
CA GLU A 87 0.72 -12.52 9.63
C GLU A 87 1.58 -13.70 9.19
N LYS A 88 1.58 -13.99 7.88
CA LYS A 88 2.33 -15.11 7.26
C LYS A 88 3.00 -14.67 5.96
N PRO A 89 4.19 -15.21 5.64
CA PRO A 89 4.92 -16.23 6.40
C PRO A 89 5.65 -15.69 7.65
N TRP A 90 5.80 -14.37 7.77
CA TRP A 90 6.53 -13.71 8.86
C TRP A 90 5.65 -12.60 9.41
N LYS A 91 5.58 -12.48 10.74
CA LYS A 91 4.83 -11.41 11.36
C LYS A 91 5.58 -10.09 11.24
N ALA A 92 4.94 -9.09 10.65
CA ALA A 92 5.49 -7.75 10.54
C ALA A 92 4.36 -6.72 10.59
N THR A 93 4.61 -5.59 11.23
CA THR A 93 3.70 -4.44 11.21
C THR A 93 4.45 -3.25 10.65
N ASN A 94 3.91 -2.69 9.57
CA ASN A 94 4.45 -1.56 8.86
C ASN A 94 3.42 -0.44 8.82
N GLN A 95 3.91 0.80 8.78
CA GLN A 95 3.09 1.97 8.55
C GLN A 95 3.24 2.38 7.09
N VAL A 96 2.12 2.42 6.39
CA VAL A 96 2.01 2.91 5.02
C VAL A 96 1.37 4.29 5.03
N THR A 97 1.92 5.20 4.25
CA THR A 97 1.37 6.55 4.06
C THR A 97 1.32 6.86 2.57
N PHE A 98 0.17 7.33 2.11
CA PHE A 98 0.02 7.98 0.82
C PHE A 98 -0.07 9.48 1.05
N GLU A 99 0.84 10.25 0.46
CA GLU A 99 0.80 11.71 0.47
C GLU A 99 0.29 12.20 -0.89
N LEU A 100 -0.65 13.13 -0.88
CA LEU A 100 -1.30 13.72 -2.05
C LEU A 100 -0.96 15.21 -2.06
N ARG A 101 -0.11 15.63 -2.99
CA ARG A 101 0.25 17.03 -3.18
C ARG A 101 -0.36 17.58 -4.47
N PRO A 102 -1.37 18.46 -4.39
CA PRO A 102 -1.92 19.11 -5.56
C PRO A 102 -0.87 19.99 -6.26
N ALA A 103 -0.86 19.97 -7.59
CA ALA A 103 0.04 20.75 -8.45
C ALA A 103 -0.69 21.13 -9.75
N GLY A 104 -1.53 22.16 -9.68
CA GLY A 104 -2.38 22.58 -10.80
C GLY A 104 -3.38 21.48 -11.17
N ASP A 105 -3.38 21.07 -12.44
CA ASP A 105 -4.25 19.99 -12.96
C ASP A 105 -3.70 18.58 -12.68
N THR A 106 -2.71 18.47 -11.79
CA THR A 106 -2.06 17.21 -11.44
C THR A 106 -1.95 17.05 -9.93
N THR A 107 -1.77 15.82 -9.48
CA THR A 107 -1.48 15.46 -8.09
C THR A 107 -0.22 14.62 -8.06
N THR A 108 0.78 15.07 -7.31
CA THR A 108 1.92 14.21 -6.95
C THR A 108 1.49 13.27 -5.83
N VAL A 109 1.61 11.97 -6.09
CA VAL A 109 1.27 10.91 -5.13
C VAL A 109 2.55 10.25 -4.68
N THR A 110 2.82 10.31 -3.38
CA THR A 110 3.96 9.62 -2.77
C THR A 110 3.44 8.45 -1.95
N TRP A 111 3.87 7.25 -2.28
CA TRP A 111 3.61 6.04 -1.52
C TRP A 111 4.85 5.69 -0.70
N ARG A 112 4.72 5.79 0.62
CA ARG A 112 5.77 5.50 1.59
C ARG A 112 5.39 4.34 2.48
N MET A 113 6.35 3.47 2.77
CA MET A 113 6.23 2.42 3.78
C MET A 113 7.41 2.51 4.73
N THR A 114 7.10 2.53 6.01
CA THR A 114 8.07 2.50 7.10
C THR A 114 7.80 1.29 7.98
N GLY A 115 8.87 0.69 8.51
CA GLY A 115 8.73 -0.47 9.38
C GLY A 115 9.99 -0.77 10.15
N LYS A 116 9.86 -1.70 11.10
CA LYS A 116 10.96 -2.13 11.96
C LYS A 116 11.27 -3.59 11.68
N HIS A 117 12.48 -3.88 11.21
CA HIS A 117 12.95 -5.26 11.17
C HIS A 117 13.34 -5.70 12.59
N THR A 118 12.65 -6.72 13.10
CA THR A 118 12.99 -7.39 14.36
C THR A 118 13.50 -8.82 14.09
N GLY A 119 14.39 -9.31 14.94
CA GLY A 119 14.88 -10.69 14.89
C GLY A 119 15.70 -11.05 13.62
N PRO A 120 15.64 -12.31 13.14
CA PRO A 120 16.47 -12.80 12.03
C PRO A 120 16.20 -12.10 10.69
N MET A 121 15.09 -11.38 10.55
CA MET A 121 14.79 -10.60 9.34
C MET A 121 15.70 -9.36 9.19
N ALA A 122 16.24 -8.84 10.30
CA ALA A 122 17.25 -7.78 10.26
C ALA A 122 18.58 -8.25 9.63
N LEU A 123 18.89 -9.55 9.73
CA LEU A 123 20.07 -10.14 9.09
C LEU A 123 19.84 -10.38 7.59
N ILE A 124 18.63 -10.78 7.19
CA ILE A 124 18.26 -10.99 5.78
C ILE A 124 18.15 -9.67 5.01
N GLY A 125 17.64 -8.61 5.64
CA GLY A 125 17.53 -7.27 5.04
C GLY A 125 18.87 -6.64 4.63
N ARG A 126 20.00 -7.19 5.11
CA ARG A 126 21.36 -6.80 4.68
C ARG A 126 21.79 -7.44 3.36
N PHE A 127 21.13 -8.52 2.93
CA PHE A 127 21.46 -9.29 1.73
C PHE A 127 20.35 -9.30 0.67
N VAL A 128 19.11 -9.00 1.05
CA VAL A 128 17.98 -8.85 0.14
C VAL A 128 17.67 -7.37 -0.01
N PRO A 129 17.79 -6.78 -1.22
CA PRO A 129 17.44 -5.38 -1.45
C PRO A 129 15.91 -5.23 -1.40
N MET A 130 15.35 -5.17 -0.19
CA MET A 130 13.92 -4.97 0.05
C MET A 130 13.43 -3.68 -0.63
N ASP A 131 14.26 -2.64 -0.71
CA ASP A 131 13.97 -1.43 -1.49
C ASP A 131 13.72 -1.76 -2.98
N ARG A 132 14.49 -2.67 -3.57
CA ARG A 132 14.32 -3.02 -4.99
C ARG A 132 13.10 -3.88 -5.23
N LEU A 133 12.82 -4.84 -4.35
CA LEU A 133 11.65 -5.72 -4.49
C LEU A 133 10.35 -4.96 -4.22
N VAL A 134 10.26 -4.28 -3.08
CA VAL A 134 9.07 -3.51 -2.68
C VAL A 134 8.91 -2.25 -3.54
N GLY A 135 10.02 -1.58 -3.89
CA GLY A 135 10.01 -0.40 -4.74
C GLY A 135 9.46 -0.69 -6.14
N ASN A 136 9.81 -1.83 -6.74
CA ASN A 136 9.25 -2.22 -8.04
C ASN A 136 7.72 -2.45 -7.97
N ASP A 137 7.23 -3.06 -6.88
CA ASP A 137 5.78 -3.23 -6.67
C ASP A 137 5.10 -1.86 -6.49
N PHE A 138 5.72 -0.94 -5.74
CA PHE A 138 5.17 0.41 -5.55
C PHE A 138 5.12 1.18 -6.87
N GLU A 139 6.17 1.14 -7.69
CA GLU A 139 6.19 1.76 -9.02
C GLU A 139 5.09 1.18 -9.92
N LYS A 140 4.92 -0.14 -9.92
CA LYS A 140 3.86 -0.81 -10.68
C LYS A 140 2.46 -0.41 -10.19
N GLY A 141 2.27 -0.36 -8.86
CA GLY A 141 1.02 0.08 -8.25
C GLY A 141 0.69 1.53 -8.55
N LEU A 142 1.67 2.44 -8.43
CA LEU A 142 1.53 3.86 -8.76
C LEU A 142 1.20 4.07 -10.25
N ALA A 143 1.82 3.31 -11.16
CA ALA A 143 1.50 3.37 -12.59
C ALA A 143 0.07 2.92 -12.90
N ARG A 144 -0.43 1.89 -12.21
CA ARG A 144 -1.83 1.45 -12.34
C ARG A 144 -2.80 2.42 -11.68
N LEU A 145 -2.45 2.98 -10.53
CA LEU A 145 -3.25 4.01 -9.85
C LEU A 145 -3.39 5.24 -10.75
N LYS A 146 -2.30 5.65 -11.39
CA LYS A 146 -2.31 6.70 -12.42
C LYS A 146 -3.30 6.38 -13.54
N THR A 147 -3.23 5.17 -14.09
CA THR A 147 -4.14 4.75 -15.18
C THR A 147 -5.60 4.75 -14.72
N ALA A 148 -5.90 4.27 -13.50
CA ALA A 148 -7.25 4.22 -12.95
C ALA A 148 -7.81 5.62 -12.62
N ALA A 149 -6.94 6.55 -12.23
CA ALA A 149 -7.31 7.93 -11.90
C ALA A 149 -7.42 8.84 -13.13
N GLU A 150 -6.70 8.54 -14.21
CA GLU A 150 -6.72 9.34 -15.46
C GLU A 150 -7.78 8.86 -16.47
N ALA A 151 -8.44 7.73 -16.20
CA ALA A 151 -9.50 7.15 -17.02
C ALA A 151 -10.83 7.90 -16.84
#